data_AF-A0AAD5TS43-F1
#
_entry.id   AF-A0AAD5TS43-F1
#
_cell.length_a   1.000
_cell.length_b   1.000
_cell.length_c   1.000
_cell.angle_alpha   90.00
_cell.angle_beta   90.00
_cell.angle_gamma   90.00
#
_symmetry.space_group_name_H-M   'P 1'
#
loop_
_entity.id
_entity.type
_entity.pdbx_description
1 polymer ?
#
loop_
_entity_poly.entity_id
_entity_poly.type
_entity_poly.pdbx_seq_one_letter_code
_entity_poly.pdbx_strand_id
1 'polypeptide(L)'
;MAVVLLTTLAWIYSFAAGIHAFLAPILLRFIPSRQILRLIFLTYSFQIVLLPAIIYVWYTSHAARDRKRRGSTVGLDTTQSEDDETTALLSDSATSPTGAANLRNRRSSGSESRFLLRRKLRTSMLVLSLLANTVLFVLCMDFVFWPYLFKKNYDLEMTRVGGVGSNSAKIFLRSPANPVVTLEIRRTGNGHPDAWTVCEAGIPVVAENDFTAVGTCGALEPDTGYRYRWTTPGGDALLVEDGLEHLKFRTAPAALEPSRYSFAFTSCVKPGFPYRTKGVRGFHEMGKQDLSFVMFLGDLIYADAPYLYGTDVDSYRWHYRYLYAHADFRNTFRKLPFLTIYDDHEILNDWESDHAAPYPAAFKAFNEYAGLTNPHRDANTTAIFEYEFGDTAFFVMDTRGYRSWERATMLGDAQMARLKAWLLQVKDTHTVKFLVTSVPLTQNWQWERRDTWAGYLKERQEILDFISTNNIRNVLAISGDRHEVAITKLPGNVIEFSTSPLQAFYSPIETYYETAEDQKIFSWRPGNIKWGMFTIDTARKGNPTATYALFVNDFQDTPVYEKTFELARLGQ
;
A
#
# COMPACT_ATOMS: atom_id res chain seq x y z
N MET A 1 -19.57 -28.14 -37.55
CA MET A 1 -18.32 -27.42 -37.22
C MET A 1 -18.51 -26.39 -36.11
N ALA A 2 -19.47 -25.47 -36.20
CA ALA A 2 -19.69 -24.42 -35.20
C ALA A 2 -19.78 -24.92 -33.74
N VAL A 3 -20.53 -26.00 -33.48
CA VAL A 3 -20.65 -26.59 -32.12
C VAL A 3 -19.31 -27.13 -31.61
N VAL A 4 -18.51 -27.76 -32.47
CA VAL A 4 -17.19 -28.30 -32.09
C VAL A 4 -16.23 -27.14 -31.79
N LEU A 5 -16.22 -26.12 -32.65
CA LEU A 5 -15.42 -24.91 -32.46
C LEU A 5 -15.80 -24.20 -31.16
N LEU A 6 -17.10 -24.02 -30.89
CA LEU A 6 -17.62 -23.42 -29.65
C LEU A 6 -17.25 -24.24 -28.42
N THR A 7 -17.34 -25.58 -28.48
CA THR A 7 -16.95 -26.44 -27.34
C THR A 7 -15.45 -26.47 -27.09
N THR A 8 -14.64 -26.39 -28.15
CA THR A 8 -13.17 -26.33 -28.04
C THR A 8 -12.74 -24.97 -27.50
N LEU A 9 -13.31 -23.87 -28.00
CA LEU A 9 -13.10 -22.53 -27.45
C LEU A 9 -13.54 -22.48 -25.99
N ALA A 10 -14.71 -23.04 -25.65
CA ALA A 10 -15.16 -23.12 -24.26
C ALA A 10 -14.17 -23.86 -23.36
N TRP A 11 -13.59 -24.97 -23.84
CA TRP A 11 -12.57 -25.71 -23.10
C TRP A 11 -11.28 -24.92 -22.92
N ILE A 12 -10.78 -24.28 -23.98
CA ILE A 12 -9.60 -23.41 -23.93
C ILE A 12 -9.84 -22.25 -22.96
N TYR A 13 -11.00 -21.60 -23.03
CA TYR A 13 -11.37 -20.51 -22.13
C TYR A 13 -11.62 -20.98 -20.70
N SER A 14 -12.24 -22.14 -20.48
CA SER A 14 -12.43 -22.72 -19.14
C SER A 14 -11.10 -23.08 -18.50
N PHE A 15 -10.16 -23.59 -19.31
CA PHE A 15 -8.81 -23.89 -18.88
C PHE A 15 -8.01 -22.61 -18.57
N ALA A 16 -8.05 -21.61 -19.45
CA ALA A 16 -7.44 -20.31 -19.21
C ALA A 16 -8.06 -19.61 -17.98
N ALA A 17 -9.38 -19.65 -17.83
CA ALA A 17 -10.08 -19.10 -16.68
C ALA A 17 -9.79 -19.91 -15.40
N GLY A 18 -9.55 -21.21 -15.48
CA GLY A 18 -9.08 -22.03 -14.35
C GLY A 18 -7.65 -21.67 -13.93
N ILE A 19 -6.75 -21.45 -14.90
CA ILE A 19 -5.39 -20.92 -14.64
C ILE A 19 -5.48 -19.53 -14.02
N HIS A 20 -6.32 -18.64 -14.53
CA HIS A 20 -6.50 -17.30 -13.98
C HIS A 20 -7.13 -17.32 -12.59
N ALA A 21 -8.17 -18.12 -12.37
CA ALA A 21 -8.80 -18.25 -11.06
C ALA A 21 -7.85 -18.88 -10.02
N PHE A 22 -6.93 -19.76 -10.44
CA PHE A 22 -5.87 -20.28 -9.59
C PHE A 22 -4.77 -19.25 -9.30
N LEU A 23 -4.29 -18.54 -10.33
CA LEU A 23 -3.19 -17.60 -10.20
C LEU A 23 -3.60 -16.27 -9.58
N ALA A 24 -4.81 -15.78 -9.80
CA ALA A 24 -5.18 -14.42 -9.42
C ALA A 24 -5.31 -14.19 -7.90
N PRO A 25 -5.81 -15.13 -7.07
CA PRO A 25 -5.70 -15.05 -5.61
C PRO A 25 -4.25 -15.05 -5.13
N ILE A 26 -3.38 -15.81 -5.81
CA ILE A 26 -1.93 -15.84 -5.55
C ILE A 26 -1.34 -14.48 -5.91
N LEU A 27 -1.67 -13.93 -7.08
CA LEU A 27 -1.18 -12.64 -7.54
C LEU A 27 -1.68 -11.49 -6.67
N LEU A 28 -2.95 -11.44 -6.25
CA LEU A 28 -3.45 -10.42 -5.32
C LEU A 28 -2.77 -10.48 -3.95
N ARG A 29 -2.33 -11.68 -3.52
CA ARG A 29 -1.57 -11.84 -2.28
C ARG A 29 -0.18 -11.19 -2.36
N PHE A 30 0.36 -11.04 -3.57
CA PHE A 30 1.69 -10.51 -3.81
C PHE A 30 1.71 -9.14 -4.51
N ILE A 31 0.62 -8.71 -5.14
CA ILE A 31 0.49 -7.43 -5.84
C ILE A 31 -0.98 -6.97 -5.68
N PRO A 32 -1.28 -6.02 -4.78
CA PRO A 32 -2.64 -5.54 -4.55
C PRO A 32 -3.09 -4.59 -5.68
N SER A 33 -3.27 -5.09 -6.90
CA SER A 33 -3.62 -4.27 -8.07
C SER A 33 -5.11 -4.28 -8.39
N ARG A 34 -5.66 -3.09 -8.67
CA ARG A 34 -7.01 -2.91 -9.24
C ARG A 34 -7.24 -3.72 -10.52
N GLN A 35 -6.21 -3.83 -11.37
CA GLN A 35 -6.33 -4.54 -12.65
C GLN A 35 -6.45 -6.06 -12.45
N ILE A 36 -5.69 -6.60 -11.49
CA ILE A 36 -5.80 -8.03 -11.12
C ILE A 36 -7.19 -8.32 -10.57
N LEU A 37 -7.72 -7.42 -9.73
CA LEU A 37 -9.09 -7.57 -9.19
C LEU A 37 -10.15 -7.53 -10.30
N ARG A 38 -10.07 -6.58 -11.25
CA ARG A 38 -10.96 -6.54 -12.42
C ARG A 38 -10.90 -7.82 -13.25
N LEU A 39 -9.69 -8.36 -13.45
CA LEU A 39 -9.50 -9.63 -14.16
C LEU A 39 -10.15 -10.80 -13.41
N ILE A 40 -10.07 -10.84 -12.08
CA ILE A 40 -10.77 -11.86 -11.26
C ILE A 40 -12.28 -11.78 -11.45
N PHE A 41 -12.87 -10.58 -11.38
CA PHE A 41 -14.30 -10.40 -11.60
C PHE A 41 -14.73 -10.81 -13.00
N LEU A 42 -13.98 -10.39 -14.02
CA LEU A 42 -14.27 -10.70 -15.41
C LEU A 42 -14.20 -12.21 -15.66
N THR A 43 -13.10 -12.86 -15.25
CA THR A 43 -12.90 -14.30 -15.44
C THR A 43 -13.96 -15.12 -14.72
N TYR A 44 -14.33 -14.75 -13.49
CA TYR A 44 -15.38 -15.44 -12.75
C TYR A 44 -16.78 -15.24 -13.36
N SER A 45 -17.11 -14.02 -13.79
CA SER A 45 -18.40 -13.71 -14.44
C SER A 45 -18.58 -14.51 -15.73
N PHE A 46 -17.52 -14.61 -16.55
CA PHE A 46 -17.52 -15.44 -17.75
C PHE A 46 -17.74 -16.93 -17.42
N GLN A 47 -17.12 -17.44 -16.33
CA GLN A 47 -17.32 -18.82 -15.90
C GLN A 47 -18.75 -19.11 -15.45
N ILE A 48 -19.41 -18.21 -14.71
CA ILE A 48 -20.79 -18.45 -14.27
C ILE A 48 -21.78 -18.37 -15.44
N VAL A 49 -21.59 -17.43 -16.38
CA VAL A 49 -22.56 -17.18 -17.45
C VAL A 49 -22.42 -18.17 -18.62
N LEU A 50 -21.21 -18.39 -19.12
CA LEU A 50 -21.00 -19.12 -20.37
C LEU A 50 -20.87 -20.62 -20.18
N LEU A 51 -20.30 -21.07 -19.07
CA LEU A 51 -20.04 -22.49 -18.84
C LEU A 51 -21.35 -23.31 -18.78
N PRO A 52 -22.39 -22.88 -18.05
CA PRO A 52 -23.68 -23.59 -18.04
C PRO A 52 -24.40 -23.54 -19.38
N ALA A 53 -24.36 -22.39 -20.08
CA ALA A 53 -24.98 -22.23 -21.40
C ALA A 53 -24.33 -23.15 -22.45
N ILE A 54 -23.00 -23.30 -22.40
CA ILE A 54 -22.26 -24.18 -23.31
C ILE A 54 -22.48 -25.65 -22.95
N ILE A 55 -22.53 -25.99 -21.66
CA ILE A 55 -22.92 -27.35 -21.21
C ILE A 55 -24.33 -27.67 -21.71
N TYR A 56 -25.27 -26.74 -21.63
CA TYR A 56 -26.64 -26.89 -22.11
C TYR A 56 -26.72 -27.06 -23.64
N VAL A 57 -26.03 -26.21 -24.41
CA VAL A 57 -25.97 -26.33 -25.89
C VAL A 57 -25.29 -27.63 -26.31
N TRP A 58 -24.22 -28.04 -25.62
CA TRP A 58 -23.56 -29.32 -25.88
C TRP A 58 -24.49 -30.50 -25.58
N TYR A 59 -25.20 -30.46 -24.45
CA TYR A 59 -26.16 -31.48 -24.03
C TYR A 59 -27.31 -31.61 -25.04
N THR A 60 -27.93 -30.50 -25.43
CA THR A 60 -29.10 -30.47 -26.32
C THR A 60 -28.77 -30.80 -27.78
N SER A 61 -27.63 -30.32 -28.29
CA SER A 61 -27.18 -30.62 -29.66
C SER A 61 -26.82 -32.10 -29.89
N HIS A 62 -26.37 -32.81 -28.86
CA HIS A 62 -26.05 -34.24 -28.94
C HIS A 62 -27.28 -35.12 -28.71
N ALA A 63 -28.20 -34.73 -27.80
CA ALA A 63 -29.51 -35.39 -27.67
C ALA A 63 -30.30 -35.37 -28.99
N ALA A 64 -30.21 -34.27 -29.75
CA ALA A 64 -30.80 -34.16 -31.08
C ALA A 64 -30.13 -35.10 -32.11
N ARG A 65 -28.81 -35.29 -32.05
CA ARG A 65 -28.08 -36.23 -32.94
C ARG A 65 -28.37 -37.69 -32.64
N ASP A 66 -28.50 -38.07 -31.37
CA ASP A 66 -28.84 -39.44 -30.97
C ASP A 66 -30.29 -39.80 -31.35
N ARG A 67 -31.24 -38.86 -31.26
CA ARG A 67 -32.60 -39.05 -31.82
C ARG A 67 -32.57 -39.26 -33.34
N LYS A 68 -31.75 -38.49 -34.08
CA LYS A 68 -31.63 -38.61 -35.54
C LYS A 68 -31.01 -39.94 -35.97
N ARG A 69 -30.07 -40.49 -35.19
CA ARG A 69 -29.48 -41.83 -35.41
C ARG A 69 -30.44 -42.98 -35.13
N ARG A 70 -31.31 -42.85 -34.10
CA ARG A 70 -32.38 -43.84 -33.83
C ARG A 70 -33.50 -43.77 -34.87
N GLY A 71 -33.83 -42.58 -35.37
CA GLY A 71 -34.81 -42.43 -36.47
C GLY A 71 -34.33 -43.02 -37.80
N SER A 72 -33.03 -42.95 -38.10
CA SER A 72 -32.47 -43.51 -39.34
C SER A 72 -32.27 -45.04 -39.31
N THR A 73 -32.45 -45.70 -38.16
CA THR A 73 -32.37 -47.17 -38.05
C THR A 73 -33.74 -47.86 -38.16
N VAL A 74 -34.83 -47.10 -38.26
CA VAL A 74 -36.21 -47.63 -38.38
C VAL A 74 -36.77 -47.46 -39.80
N GLY A 75 -36.06 -46.79 -40.71
CA GLY A 75 -36.50 -46.60 -42.10
C GLY A 75 -35.69 -47.41 -43.10
N LEU A 76 -35.79 -48.74 -43.07
CA LEU A 76 -35.30 -49.64 -44.11
C LEU A 76 -35.87 -51.05 -43.91
N ASP A 77 -37.19 -51.16 -43.85
CA ASP A 77 -37.89 -52.39 -44.27
C ASP A 77 -39.39 -52.08 -44.39
N THR A 78 -39.89 -52.03 -45.62
CA THR A 78 -41.23 -52.44 -46.09
C THR A 78 -41.57 -51.77 -47.42
N THR A 79 -41.35 -52.52 -48.50
CA THR A 79 -42.04 -52.35 -49.79
C THR A 79 -42.97 -53.54 -49.98
N GLN A 80 -44.27 -53.25 -50.15
CA GLN A 80 -45.35 -54.09 -50.71
C GLN A 80 -45.76 -55.32 -49.85
N SER A 81 -47.02 -55.74 -49.71
CA SER A 81 -48.28 -55.54 -50.46
C SER A 81 -49.49 -55.97 -49.59
N GLU A 82 -50.63 -55.32 -49.83
CA GLU A 82 -52.02 -55.87 -49.89
C GLU A 82 -52.61 -56.76 -48.77
N ASP A 83 -53.73 -56.22 -48.26
CA ASP A 83 -55.05 -56.84 -48.03
C ASP A 83 -55.34 -57.77 -46.83
N ASP A 84 -56.36 -57.30 -46.10
CA ASP A 84 -57.49 -57.96 -45.46
C ASP A 84 -57.37 -58.92 -44.25
N GLU A 85 -58.04 -58.43 -43.19
CA GLU A 85 -59.07 -59.10 -42.40
C GLU A 85 -58.87 -60.54 -41.86
N THR A 86 -58.76 -60.55 -40.54
CA THR A 86 -59.54 -61.37 -39.58
C THR A 86 -59.23 -62.86 -39.36
N THR A 87 -59.30 -63.15 -38.06
CA THR A 87 -59.74 -64.39 -37.41
C THR A 87 -58.75 -65.55 -37.22
N ALA A 88 -58.28 -65.62 -35.97
CA ALA A 88 -58.51 -66.73 -35.04
C ALA A 88 -57.74 -68.05 -35.22
N LEU A 89 -56.87 -68.26 -34.21
CA LEU A 89 -56.88 -69.39 -33.28
C LEU A 89 -56.30 -70.76 -33.72
N LEU A 90 -55.45 -71.26 -32.80
CA LEU A 90 -55.05 -72.66 -32.55
C LEU A 90 -53.97 -73.20 -33.51
N SER A 91 -52.99 -74.02 -33.11
CA SER A 91 -52.58 -74.63 -31.85
C SER A 91 -51.24 -75.34 -32.10
N ASP A 92 -50.39 -75.41 -31.07
CA ASP A 92 -49.45 -76.48 -30.72
C ASP A 92 -48.76 -77.35 -31.80
N SER A 93 -47.44 -77.27 -31.87
CA SER A 93 -46.52 -78.23 -31.22
C SER A 93 -45.21 -78.49 -32.01
N ALA A 94 -44.12 -78.49 -31.22
CA ALA A 94 -42.89 -79.28 -31.36
C ALA A 94 -42.10 -79.26 -32.68
N THR A 95 -40.88 -78.71 -32.64
CA THR A 95 -39.61 -79.47 -32.78
C THR A 95 -38.38 -78.56 -32.66
N SER A 96 -37.42 -78.98 -31.84
CA SER A 96 -36.03 -78.47 -31.77
C SER A 96 -35.15 -79.19 -32.82
N PRO A 97 -33.86 -78.85 -32.98
CA PRO A 97 -33.15 -77.57 -32.99
C PRO A 97 -32.26 -77.42 -34.26
N THR A 98 -31.62 -76.27 -34.48
CA THR A 98 -30.19 -76.14 -34.85
C THR A 98 -29.80 -74.69 -35.16
N GLY A 99 -28.61 -74.31 -34.70
CA GLY A 99 -27.71 -73.50 -35.52
C GLY A 99 -27.67 -71.98 -35.31
N ALA A 100 -26.72 -71.56 -34.45
CA ALA A 100 -25.90 -70.36 -34.66
C ALA A 100 -26.58 -68.98 -34.69
N ALA A 101 -26.93 -68.45 -33.51
CA ALA A 101 -27.05 -67.01 -33.33
C ALA A 101 -26.58 -66.60 -31.93
N ASN A 102 -25.29 -66.29 -31.77
CA ASN A 102 -24.81 -65.49 -30.63
C ASN A 102 -23.38 -64.99 -30.78
N LEU A 103 -23.11 -64.10 -31.74
CA LEU A 103 -21.80 -63.41 -31.79
C LEU A 103 -21.82 -61.93 -32.19
N ARG A 104 -22.98 -61.27 -32.38
CA ARG A 104 -23.02 -59.86 -32.81
C ARG A 104 -23.41 -58.81 -31.78
N ASN A 105 -23.88 -59.17 -30.58
CA ASN A 105 -24.43 -58.18 -29.63
C ASN A 105 -23.54 -57.78 -28.44
N ARG A 106 -22.27 -58.23 -28.37
CA ARG A 106 -21.39 -57.96 -27.22
C ARG A 106 -20.38 -56.81 -27.41
N ARG A 107 -20.29 -56.22 -28.62
CA ARG A 107 -19.34 -55.12 -28.91
C ARG A 107 -19.90 -53.71 -28.70
N SER A 108 -21.22 -53.51 -28.56
CA SER A 108 -21.81 -52.16 -28.39
C SER A 108 -21.82 -51.67 -26.94
N SER A 109 -22.10 -52.53 -25.94
CA SER A 109 -22.28 -52.09 -24.55
C SER A 109 -21.00 -51.59 -23.87
N GLY A 110 -19.83 -52.13 -24.24
CA GLY A 110 -18.53 -51.68 -23.73
C GLY A 110 -18.04 -50.34 -24.29
N SER A 111 -18.65 -49.86 -25.38
CA SER A 111 -18.41 -48.55 -25.97
C SER A 111 -19.29 -47.49 -25.30
N GLU A 112 -20.57 -47.80 -25.08
CA GLU A 112 -21.51 -46.91 -24.39
C GLU A 112 -21.14 -46.69 -22.91
N SER A 113 -20.71 -47.72 -22.19
CA SER A 113 -20.30 -47.59 -20.78
C SER A 113 -19.04 -46.73 -20.62
N ARG A 114 -18.03 -46.92 -21.49
CA ARG A 114 -16.81 -46.08 -21.53
C ARG A 114 -17.13 -44.64 -21.96
N PHE A 115 -18.10 -44.45 -22.85
CA PHE A 115 -18.57 -43.14 -23.27
C PHE A 115 -19.32 -42.40 -22.15
N LEU A 116 -20.25 -43.07 -21.46
CA LEU A 116 -20.98 -42.52 -20.30
C LEU A 116 -20.05 -42.22 -19.13
N LEU A 117 -19.04 -43.07 -18.88
CA LEU A 117 -18.02 -42.82 -17.86
C LEU A 117 -17.17 -41.59 -18.21
N ARG A 118 -16.68 -41.47 -19.45
CA ARG A 118 -15.97 -40.27 -19.92
C ARG A 118 -16.83 -39.01 -19.84
N ARG A 119 -18.13 -39.12 -20.09
CA ARG A 119 -19.12 -38.03 -19.95
C ARG A 119 -19.31 -37.61 -18.50
N LYS A 120 -19.57 -38.55 -17.58
CA LYS A 120 -19.68 -38.27 -16.13
C LYS A 120 -18.39 -37.64 -15.60
N LEU A 121 -17.22 -38.19 -15.97
CA LEU A 121 -15.92 -37.65 -15.54
C LEU A 121 -15.71 -36.21 -16.02
N ARG A 122 -16.08 -35.88 -17.27
CA ARG A 122 -15.96 -34.53 -17.82
C ARG A 122 -16.91 -33.54 -17.14
N THR A 123 -18.18 -33.91 -16.93
CA THR A 123 -19.13 -33.06 -16.21
C THR A 123 -18.72 -32.86 -14.75
N SER A 124 -18.26 -33.92 -14.06
CA SER A 124 -17.75 -33.82 -12.69
C SER A 124 -16.51 -32.91 -12.59
N MET A 125 -15.58 -32.98 -13.54
CA MET A 125 -14.43 -32.07 -13.58
C MET A 125 -14.82 -30.61 -13.83
N LEU A 126 -15.82 -30.36 -14.69
CA LEU A 126 -16.33 -29.00 -14.91
C LEU A 126 -17.01 -28.43 -13.66
N VAL A 127 -17.82 -29.25 -12.96
CA VAL A 127 -18.47 -28.87 -11.70
C VAL A 127 -17.41 -28.61 -10.62
N LEU A 128 -16.42 -29.48 -10.49
CA LEU A 128 -15.33 -29.30 -9.52
C LEU A 128 -14.53 -28.03 -9.79
N SER A 129 -14.23 -27.73 -11.06
CA SER A 129 -13.56 -26.48 -11.46
C SER A 129 -14.39 -25.25 -11.09
N LEU A 130 -15.70 -25.25 -11.39
CA LEU A 130 -16.59 -24.15 -11.03
C LEU A 130 -16.65 -23.93 -9.52
N LEU A 131 -16.74 -25.01 -8.74
CA LEU A 131 -16.73 -24.94 -7.27
C LEU A 131 -15.40 -24.39 -6.75
N ALA A 132 -14.27 -24.90 -7.24
CA ALA A 132 -12.94 -24.43 -6.83
C ALA A 132 -12.77 -22.92 -7.14
N ASN A 133 -13.14 -22.48 -8.35
CA ASN A 133 -13.02 -21.07 -8.73
C ASN A 133 -13.99 -20.18 -7.96
N THR A 134 -15.18 -20.68 -7.61
CA THR A 134 -16.12 -19.97 -6.73
C THR A 134 -15.53 -19.78 -5.34
N VAL A 135 -14.92 -20.81 -4.75
CA VAL A 135 -14.25 -20.71 -3.46
C VAL A 135 -13.10 -19.69 -3.53
N LEU A 136 -12.25 -19.77 -4.55
CA LEU A 136 -11.14 -18.82 -4.73
C LEU A 136 -11.61 -17.37 -4.93
N PHE A 137 -12.68 -17.18 -5.69
CA PHE A 137 -13.32 -15.86 -5.87
C PHE A 137 -13.84 -15.32 -4.55
N VAL A 138 -14.58 -16.12 -3.78
CA VAL A 138 -15.09 -15.73 -2.46
C VAL A 138 -13.95 -15.37 -1.51
N LEU A 139 -12.84 -16.13 -1.51
CA LEU A 139 -11.65 -15.80 -0.72
C LEU A 139 -11.00 -14.48 -1.15
N CYS A 140 -11.00 -14.15 -2.44
CA CYS A 140 -10.53 -12.85 -2.92
C CYS A 140 -11.46 -11.71 -2.50
N MET A 141 -12.78 -11.92 -2.56
CA MET A 141 -13.76 -10.93 -2.13
C MET A 141 -13.68 -10.68 -0.62
N ASP A 142 -13.55 -11.75 0.17
CA ASP A 142 -13.26 -11.66 1.59
C ASP A 142 -11.99 -10.85 1.83
N PHE A 143 -10.88 -11.17 1.16
CA PHE A 143 -9.63 -10.42 1.29
C PHE A 143 -9.78 -8.91 1.03
N VAL A 144 -10.44 -8.54 -0.06
CA VAL A 144 -10.58 -7.14 -0.47
C VAL A 144 -11.58 -6.43 0.44
N PHE A 145 -12.78 -6.96 0.59
CA PHE A 145 -13.88 -6.22 1.19
C PHE A 145 -14.07 -6.46 2.69
N TRP A 146 -13.60 -7.57 3.26
CA TRP A 146 -13.82 -7.88 4.69
C TRP A 146 -13.30 -6.78 5.63
N PRO A 147 -12.05 -6.28 5.51
CA PRO A 147 -11.59 -5.21 6.37
C PRO A 147 -12.45 -3.95 6.22
N TYR A 148 -12.79 -3.57 4.99
CA TYR A 148 -13.58 -2.37 4.74
C TYR A 148 -15.00 -2.47 5.29
N LEU A 149 -15.64 -3.63 5.18
CA LEU A 149 -17.02 -3.84 5.63
C LEU A 149 -17.13 -3.99 7.15
N PHE A 150 -16.16 -4.67 7.79
CA PHE A 150 -16.31 -5.08 9.20
C PHE A 150 -15.32 -4.41 10.16
N LYS A 151 -14.23 -3.80 9.69
CA LYS A 151 -13.25 -3.09 10.54
C LYS A 151 -13.32 -1.59 10.32
N LYS A 152 -14.45 -0.99 10.69
CA LYS A 152 -14.66 0.46 10.55
C LYS A 152 -13.85 1.29 11.55
N ASN A 153 -13.64 0.75 12.76
CA ASN A 153 -12.92 1.36 13.87
C ASN A 153 -13.44 2.77 14.22
N TYR A 154 -14.76 3.00 14.14
CA TYR A 154 -15.36 4.30 14.48
C TYR A 154 -15.14 4.68 15.95
N ASP A 155 -15.00 3.68 16.82
CA ASP A 155 -14.71 3.75 18.24
C ASP A 155 -13.21 3.88 18.58
N LEU A 156 -12.31 3.93 17.58
CA LEU A 156 -10.87 4.03 17.81
C LEU A 156 -10.51 5.27 18.65
N GLU A 157 -10.05 5.04 19.86
CA GLU A 157 -9.40 6.03 20.71
C GLU A 157 -7.89 5.79 20.67
N MET A 158 -7.10 6.81 20.29
CA MET A 158 -5.64 6.68 20.21
C MET A 158 -4.93 8.03 20.19
N THR A 159 -3.65 8.04 20.58
CA THR A 159 -2.78 9.20 20.54
C THR A 159 -1.46 8.90 19.84
N ARG A 160 -0.83 9.92 19.26
CA ARG A 160 0.56 9.83 18.77
C ARG A 160 1.29 11.15 18.85
N VAL A 161 2.62 11.09 18.88
CA VAL A 161 3.49 12.25 18.85
C VAL A 161 3.66 12.70 17.40
N GLY A 162 3.38 13.98 17.14
CA GLY A 162 3.60 14.63 15.85
C GLY A 162 4.96 15.30 15.78
N GLY A 163 5.02 16.50 15.21
CA GLY A 163 6.23 17.31 15.16
C GLY A 163 6.68 17.78 16.55
N VAL A 164 7.96 17.58 16.84
CA VAL A 164 8.59 17.98 18.10
C VAL A 164 9.81 18.83 17.79
N GLY A 165 9.77 20.10 18.16
CA GLY A 165 10.91 21.02 18.06
C GLY A 165 11.73 21.06 19.34
N SER A 166 12.64 22.03 19.42
CA SER A 166 13.46 22.28 20.60
C SER A 166 12.65 22.85 21.77
N ASN A 167 11.56 23.55 21.49
CA ASN A 167 10.72 24.23 22.49
C ASN A 167 9.21 23.98 22.32
N SER A 168 8.83 23.05 21.45
CA SER A 168 7.43 22.79 21.14
C SER A 168 7.18 21.33 20.80
N ALA A 169 5.94 20.88 20.97
CA ALA A 169 5.50 19.56 20.55
C ALA A 169 4.02 19.63 20.13
N LYS A 170 3.68 18.94 19.04
CA LYS A 170 2.30 18.69 18.62
C LYS A 170 1.94 17.24 18.93
N ILE A 171 0.82 17.03 19.62
CA ILE A 171 0.33 15.69 19.98
C ILE A 171 -1.03 15.49 19.33
N PHE A 172 -1.18 14.38 18.62
CA PHE A 172 -2.43 13.96 17.99
C PHE A 172 -3.28 13.15 18.95
N LEU A 173 -4.59 13.36 18.93
CA LEU A 173 -5.59 12.50 19.55
C LEU A 173 -6.71 12.19 18.55
N ARG A 174 -7.24 10.98 18.60
CA ARG A 174 -8.62 10.69 18.19
C ARG A 174 -9.41 10.19 19.40
N SER A 175 -10.55 10.81 19.72
CA SER A 175 -11.37 10.42 20.89
C SER A 175 -12.87 10.66 20.67
N PRO A 176 -13.60 9.69 20.07
CA PRO A 176 -15.03 9.85 19.76
C PRO A 176 -15.95 9.99 20.98
N ALA A 177 -15.52 9.51 22.15
CA ALA A 177 -16.32 9.51 23.37
C ALA A 177 -16.24 10.85 24.14
N ASN A 178 -15.26 11.70 23.83
CA ASN A 178 -14.97 12.90 24.62
C ASN A 178 -15.07 14.15 23.73
N PRO A 179 -16.11 14.98 23.88
CA PRO A 179 -16.35 16.12 22.97
C PRO A 179 -15.34 17.26 23.13
N VAL A 180 -14.66 17.31 24.28
CA VAL A 180 -13.67 18.32 24.64
C VAL A 180 -12.57 17.64 25.45
N VAL A 181 -11.32 17.98 25.18
CA VAL A 181 -10.16 17.42 25.86
C VAL A 181 -9.14 18.50 26.24
N THR A 182 -8.24 18.15 27.16
CA THR A 182 -7.10 18.97 27.57
C THR A 182 -5.81 18.17 27.40
N LEU A 183 -4.78 18.79 26.83
CA LEU A 183 -3.44 18.23 26.74
C LEU A 183 -2.59 18.73 27.91
N GLU A 184 -2.02 17.81 28.66
CA GLU A 184 -1.10 18.11 29.75
C GLU A 184 0.24 17.41 29.57
N ILE A 185 1.30 18.02 30.07
CA ILE A 185 2.66 17.47 30.09
C ILE A 185 3.25 17.46 31.48
N ARG A 186 4.25 16.62 31.65
CA ARG A 186 5.09 16.59 32.83
C ARG A 186 6.51 16.26 32.45
N ARG A 187 7.46 17.07 32.90
CA ARG A 187 8.88 16.82 32.67
C ARG A 187 9.34 15.52 33.33
N THR A 188 10.23 14.78 32.67
CA THR A 188 10.88 13.59 33.23
C THR A 188 12.33 13.87 33.53
N GLY A 189 12.80 13.52 34.74
CA GLY A 189 14.18 13.74 35.18
C GLY A 189 14.27 14.06 36.67
N ASN A 190 15.45 13.93 37.27
CA ASN A 190 15.67 14.20 38.68
C ASN A 190 15.55 15.71 38.98
N GLY A 191 14.83 16.08 40.05
CA GLY A 191 14.79 17.45 40.57
C GLY A 191 13.65 18.35 40.05
N HIS A 192 12.74 17.82 39.24
CA HIS A 192 11.57 18.59 38.78
C HIS A 192 10.30 18.25 39.57
N PRO A 193 9.40 19.22 39.78
CA PRO A 193 8.12 18.97 40.44
C PRO A 193 7.35 17.88 39.70
N ASP A 194 6.75 16.94 40.44
CA ASP A 194 5.87 15.90 39.90
C ASP A 194 4.47 16.47 39.59
N ALA A 195 4.43 17.58 38.85
CA ALA A 195 3.21 18.31 38.53
C ALA A 195 2.92 18.26 37.03
N TRP A 196 1.66 18.03 36.69
CA TRP A 196 1.16 18.17 35.33
C TRP A 196 0.91 19.65 35.02
N THR A 197 1.35 20.08 33.85
CA THR A 197 1.14 21.42 33.32
C THR A 197 0.24 21.33 32.10
N VAL A 198 -0.80 22.15 32.05
CA VAL A 198 -1.69 22.27 30.89
C VAL A 198 -0.93 22.95 29.75
N CYS A 199 -0.84 22.28 28.61
CA CYS A 199 -0.36 22.90 27.37
C CYS A 199 -1.49 23.67 26.69
N GLU A 200 -2.63 23.00 26.53
CA GLU A 200 -3.78 23.51 25.80
C GLU A 200 -5.03 22.82 26.33
N ALA A 201 -6.06 23.61 26.69
CA ALA A 201 -7.29 23.12 27.28
C ALA A 201 -8.49 23.47 26.40
N GLY A 202 -9.56 22.70 26.53
CA GLY A 202 -10.80 22.98 25.81
C GLY A 202 -10.73 22.66 24.33
N ILE A 203 -9.85 21.75 23.91
CA ILE A 203 -9.68 21.37 22.50
C ILE A 203 -10.92 20.59 22.07
N PRO A 204 -11.68 21.08 21.06
CA PRO A 204 -12.89 20.41 20.60
C PRO A 204 -12.54 19.15 19.80
N VAL A 205 -13.32 18.10 20.01
CA VAL A 205 -13.20 16.81 19.32
C VAL A 205 -14.57 16.49 18.74
N VAL A 206 -14.74 16.74 17.44
CA VAL A 206 -16.07 16.85 16.81
C VAL A 206 -16.26 15.88 15.64
N ALA A 207 -17.50 15.58 15.26
CA ALA A 207 -17.77 14.61 14.20
C ALA A 207 -17.28 15.10 12.82
N GLU A 208 -17.26 16.42 12.60
CA GLU A 208 -16.88 17.06 11.33
C GLU A 208 -15.45 16.75 10.92
N ASN A 209 -14.54 16.53 11.88
CA ASN A 209 -13.14 16.16 11.66
C ASN A 209 -12.83 14.71 12.08
N ASP A 210 -13.86 13.87 12.23
CA ASP A 210 -13.75 12.47 12.69
C ASP A 210 -13.10 12.33 14.07
N PHE A 211 -13.45 13.25 14.95
CA PHE A 211 -13.05 13.27 16.35
C PHE A 211 -11.53 13.30 16.51
N THR A 212 -10.81 13.92 15.55
CA THR A 212 -9.38 14.16 15.68
C THR A 212 -9.11 15.52 16.32
N ALA A 213 -8.00 15.61 17.03
CA ALA A 213 -7.51 16.83 17.65
C ALA A 213 -5.98 16.86 17.60
N VAL A 214 -5.43 18.07 17.57
CA VAL A 214 -3.99 18.30 17.69
C VAL A 214 -3.79 19.33 18.79
N GLY A 215 -3.20 18.91 19.89
CA GLY A 215 -2.81 19.80 20.98
C GLY A 215 -1.37 20.25 20.83
N THR A 216 -1.10 21.50 21.15
CA THR A 216 0.24 22.10 21.02
C THR A 216 0.79 22.49 22.38
N CYS A 217 2.00 22.01 22.68
CA CYS A 217 2.80 22.46 23.81
C CYS A 217 3.88 23.43 23.32
N GLY A 218 4.03 24.57 23.99
CA GLY A 218 5.09 25.54 23.73
C GLY A 218 5.95 25.78 24.97
N ALA A 219 6.99 26.61 24.83
CA ALA A 219 7.94 26.97 25.89
C ALA A 219 8.56 25.75 26.60
N LEU A 220 8.78 24.67 25.86
CA LEU A 220 9.49 23.49 26.36
C LEU A 220 10.99 23.76 26.41
N GLU A 221 11.68 23.04 27.28
CA GLU A 221 13.14 23.05 27.32
C GLU A 221 13.70 22.12 26.24
N PRO A 222 14.78 22.50 25.53
CA PRO A 222 15.46 21.63 24.58
C PRO A 222 16.02 20.36 25.23
N ASP A 223 16.23 19.33 24.41
CA ASP A 223 16.82 18.04 24.77
C ASP A 223 16.25 17.42 26.06
N THR A 224 14.95 17.60 26.30
CA THR A 224 14.30 17.27 27.58
C THR A 224 13.19 16.24 27.36
N GLY A 225 13.17 15.22 28.20
CA GLY A 225 12.11 14.21 28.21
C GLY A 225 10.84 14.73 28.90
N TYR A 226 9.70 14.44 28.29
CA TYR A 226 8.37 14.75 28.81
C TYR A 226 7.47 13.52 28.74
N ARG A 227 6.58 13.38 29.72
CA ARG A 227 5.35 12.60 29.59
C ARG A 227 4.21 13.52 29.20
N TYR A 228 3.23 12.98 28.49
CA TYR A 228 2.00 13.68 28.18
C TYR A 228 0.79 12.84 28.55
N ARG A 229 -0.35 13.49 28.75
CA ARG A 229 -1.65 12.83 28.89
C ARG A 229 -2.74 13.72 28.32
N TRP A 230 -3.85 13.06 27.97
CA TRP A 230 -5.09 13.72 27.61
C TRP A 230 -6.06 13.57 28.77
N THR A 231 -6.81 14.62 29.09
CA THR A 231 -7.83 14.61 30.14
C THR A 231 -9.17 15.13 29.64
N THR A 232 -10.25 14.65 30.25
CA THR A 232 -11.57 15.28 30.12
C THR A 232 -11.58 16.64 30.85
N PRO A 233 -12.59 17.50 30.63
CA PRO A 233 -12.74 18.73 31.43
C PRO A 233 -12.89 18.46 32.94
N GLY A 234 -13.33 17.25 33.32
CA GLY A 234 -13.42 16.81 34.72
C GLY A 234 -12.10 16.35 35.32
N GLY A 235 -11.03 16.24 34.53
CA GLY A 235 -9.69 15.83 34.96
C GLY A 235 -9.41 14.33 34.84
N ASP A 236 -10.34 13.54 34.30
CA ASP A 236 -10.16 12.11 34.09
C ASP A 236 -9.16 11.87 32.96
N ALA A 237 -8.13 11.08 33.22
CA ALA A 237 -7.14 10.72 32.20
C ALA A 237 -7.74 9.78 31.15
N LEU A 238 -7.48 10.07 29.89
CA LEU A 238 -7.80 9.21 28.75
C LEU A 238 -6.66 8.23 28.47
N LEU A 239 -6.95 7.16 27.73
CA LEU A 239 -5.95 6.17 27.28
C LEU A 239 -5.16 5.52 28.44
N VAL A 240 -5.78 5.36 29.61
CA VAL A 240 -5.13 4.74 30.78
C VAL A 240 -4.70 3.29 30.49
N GLU A 241 -5.51 2.56 29.72
CA GLU A 241 -5.22 1.18 29.29
C GLU A 241 -3.96 1.07 28.41
N ASP A 242 -3.56 2.15 27.74
CA ASP A 242 -2.35 2.17 26.94
C ASP A 242 -1.08 2.26 27.80
N GLY A 243 -1.21 2.45 29.12
CA GLY A 243 -0.09 2.65 30.04
C GLY A 243 0.49 4.06 29.88
N LEU A 244 0.08 4.97 30.77
CA LEU A 244 0.49 6.38 30.76
C LEU A 244 2.02 6.56 30.80
N GLU A 245 2.76 5.58 31.30
CA GLU A 245 4.23 5.54 31.27
C GLU A 245 4.83 5.49 29.86
N HIS A 246 4.05 5.05 28.87
CA HIS A 246 4.44 4.96 27.48
C HIS A 246 4.11 6.22 26.67
N LEU A 247 3.31 7.14 27.22
CA LEU A 247 2.98 8.43 26.61
C LEU A 247 4.09 9.44 26.94
N LYS A 248 5.09 9.51 26.07
CA LYS A 248 6.27 10.35 26.29
C LYS A 248 6.87 10.84 24.98
N PHE A 249 7.69 11.87 25.05
CA PHE A 249 8.53 12.32 23.95
C PHE A 249 9.78 13.01 24.51
N ARG A 250 10.75 13.30 23.66
CA ARG A 250 11.92 14.13 24.00
C ARG A 250 11.99 15.28 22.99
N THR A 251 12.14 16.50 23.48
CA THR A 251 12.33 17.67 22.62
C THR A 251 13.64 17.58 21.85
N ALA A 252 13.70 18.23 20.69
CA ALA A 252 14.94 18.31 19.92
C ALA A 252 16.02 19.06 20.72
N PRO A 253 17.32 18.88 20.39
CA PRO A 253 18.39 19.75 20.85
C PRO A 253 18.10 21.22 20.54
N ALA A 254 18.80 22.14 21.21
CA ALA A 254 18.60 23.55 20.95
C ALA A 254 18.88 23.87 19.47
N ALA A 255 18.23 24.91 18.95
CA ALA A 255 18.41 25.28 17.55
C ALA A 255 19.91 25.54 17.27
N LEU A 256 20.42 24.95 16.19
CA LEU A 256 21.82 24.99 15.77
C LEU A 256 22.81 24.30 16.74
N GLU A 257 22.34 23.53 17.72
CA GLU A 257 23.20 22.77 18.63
C GLU A 257 23.73 21.50 17.94
N PRO A 258 25.07 21.36 17.78
CA PRO A 258 25.65 20.14 17.23
C PRO A 258 25.32 18.93 18.11
N SER A 259 24.83 17.87 17.48
CA SER A 259 24.21 16.75 18.19
C SER A 259 24.53 15.42 17.53
N ARG A 260 24.38 14.33 18.29
CA ARG A 260 24.36 12.97 17.76
C ARG A 260 22.99 12.36 17.97
N TYR A 261 22.33 11.99 16.89
CA TYR A 261 20.97 11.44 16.94
C TYR A 261 20.70 10.54 15.74
N SER A 262 19.65 9.74 15.83
CA SER A 262 19.20 8.89 14.73
C SER A 262 17.76 9.14 14.35
N PHE A 263 17.44 9.04 13.07
CA PHE A 263 16.07 9.08 12.58
C PHE A 263 15.87 8.04 11.49
N ALA A 264 14.64 7.56 11.34
CA ALA A 264 14.29 6.61 10.28
C ALA A 264 13.42 7.26 9.20
N PHE A 265 13.48 6.72 7.99
CA PHE A 265 12.61 7.11 6.89
C PHE A 265 12.24 5.92 6.02
N THR A 266 11.06 6.01 5.39
CA THR A 266 10.51 5.05 4.44
C THR A 266 9.19 5.59 3.88
N SER A 267 8.50 4.84 3.03
CA SER A 267 7.13 5.12 2.52
C SER A 267 6.41 3.79 2.27
N CYS A 268 5.18 3.84 1.77
CA CYS A 268 4.46 2.69 1.25
C CYS A 268 4.15 1.62 2.31
N VAL A 269 2.99 1.76 2.96
CA VAL A 269 2.49 0.77 3.91
C VAL A 269 1.08 0.28 3.55
N LYS A 270 0.98 -1.03 3.31
CA LYS A 270 -0.29 -1.75 3.21
C LYS A 270 -0.46 -2.69 4.39
N PRO A 271 -1.29 -2.33 5.39
CA PRO A 271 -1.53 -3.22 6.53
C PRO A 271 -2.10 -4.56 6.08
N GLY A 272 -1.55 -5.64 6.65
CA GLY A 272 -1.93 -7.01 6.30
C GLY A 272 -1.29 -7.56 5.02
N PHE A 273 -0.30 -6.88 4.43
CA PHE A 273 0.48 -7.37 3.29
C PHE A 273 1.81 -8.01 3.74
N PRO A 274 2.23 -9.16 3.15
CA PRO A 274 1.42 -10.06 2.33
C PRO A 274 0.26 -10.64 3.16
N TYR A 275 -0.82 -11.10 2.52
CA TYR A 275 -2.09 -11.44 3.19
C TYR A 275 -1.94 -12.24 4.50
N ARG A 276 -2.71 -11.84 5.53
CA ARG A 276 -2.74 -12.38 6.91
C ARG A 276 -1.47 -12.15 7.73
N THR A 277 -0.54 -11.33 7.25
CA THR A 277 0.50 -10.78 8.12
C THR A 277 -0.20 -9.97 9.21
N LYS A 278 0.00 -10.37 10.47
CA LYS A 278 -0.55 -9.63 11.61
C LYS A 278 0.34 -8.41 11.82
N GLY A 279 -0.28 -7.24 11.91
CA GLY A 279 0.43 -6.02 12.25
C GLY A 279 1.13 -5.34 11.07
N VAL A 280 2.02 -4.41 11.42
CA VAL A 280 2.91 -3.69 10.53
C VAL A 280 4.32 -3.82 11.10
N ARG A 281 5.00 -4.90 10.73
CA ARG A 281 6.29 -5.28 11.35
C ARG A 281 7.31 -4.16 11.26
N GLY A 282 7.40 -3.45 10.14
CA GLY A 282 8.36 -2.34 9.99
C GLY A 282 8.21 -1.26 11.09
N PHE A 283 6.98 -0.89 11.48
CA PHE A 283 6.78 0.06 12.59
C PHE A 283 7.16 -0.53 13.95
N HIS A 284 6.93 -1.82 14.17
CA HIS A 284 7.37 -2.50 15.37
C HIS A 284 8.90 -2.48 15.51
N GLU A 285 9.62 -2.79 14.43
CA GLU A 285 11.09 -2.81 14.43
C GLU A 285 11.68 -1.42 14.64
N MET A 286 11.14 -0.37 13.98
CA MET A 286 11.53 1.01 14.27
C MET A 286 11.33 1.37 15.75
N GLY A 287 10.24 0.90 16.37
CA GLY A 287 9.95 1.18 17.78
C GLY A 287 10.90 0.55 18.80
N LYS A 288 11.80 -0.35 18.35
CA LYS A 288 12.90 -0.95 19.15
C LYS A 288 14.19 -0.15 19.05
N GLN A 289 14.35 0.65 18.01
CA GLN A 289 15.56 1.42 17.76
C GLN A 289 15.58 2.71 18.59
N ASP A 290 16.78 3.23 18.84
CA ASP A 290 16.97 4.54 19.48
C ASP A 290 16.82 5.66 18.44
N LEU A 291 15.57 5.94 18.08
CA LEU A 291 15.22 6.96 17.09
C LEU A 291 14.67 8.21 17.78
N SER A 292 15.08 9.37 17.28
CA SER A 292 14.54 10.68 17.68
C SER A 292 13.24 11.01 16.96
N PHE A 293 13.06 10.57 15.73
CA PHE A 293 11.82 10.70 14.96
C PHE A 293 11.80 9.76 13.74
N VAL A 294 10.64 9.67 13.09
CA VAL A 294 10.42 9.00 11.80
C VAL A 294 9.86 9.99 10.79
N MET A 295 10.39 9.97 9.56
CA MET A 295 9.82 10.66 8.41
C MET A 295 9.21 9.64 7.44
N PHE A 296 7.89 9.67 7.30
CA PHE A 296 7.14 8.80 6.40
C PHE A 296 6.81 9.55 5.10
N LEU A 297 7.35 9.06 3.99
CA LEU A 297 7.47 9.82 2.74
C LEU A 297 6.30 9.60 1.78
N GLY A 298 5.10 9.41 2.33
CA GLY A 298 3.87 9.16 1.57
C GLY A 298 3.51 7.69 1.40
N ASP A 299 2.35 7.43 0.79
CA ASP A 299 1.68 6.13 0.77
C ASP A 299 1.50 5.54 2.19
N LEU A 300 1.15 6.40 3.15
CA LEU A 300 0.72 6.02 4.49
C LEU A 300 -0.59 5.25 4.44
N ILE A 301 -1.41 5.55 3.43
CA ILE A 301 -2.56 4.74 3.06
C ILE A 301 -2.53 4.40 1.57
N TYR A 302 -3.17 3.28 1.23
CA TYR A 302 -3.51 2.94 -0.15
C TYR A 302 -5.02 3.04 -0.29
N ALA A 303 -5.53 4.22 -0.64
CA ALA A 303 -6.97 4.49 -0.75
C ALA A 303 -7.63 3.76 -1.93
N ASP A 304 -6.82 3.40 -2.91
CA ASP A 304 -7.22 2.92 -4.21
C ASP A 304 -6.84 1.47 -4.49
N ALA A 305 -5.94 0.88 -3.70
CA ALA A 305 -5.39 -0.45 -3.94
C ALA A 305 -5.81 -1.46 -2.85
N PRO A 306 -6.34 -2.64 -3.19
CA PRO A 306 -6.63 -3.13 -4.55
C PRO A 306 -7.97 -2.61 -5.12
N TYR A 307 -8.71 -1.80 -4.37
CA TYR A 307 -10.01 -1.26 -4.79
C TYR A 307 -10.26 0.11 -4.16
N LEU A 308 -10.96 0.99 -4.89
CA LEU A 308 -11.45 2.27 -4.37
C LEU A 308 -12.83 2.09 -3.75
N TYR A 309 -12.92 2.15 -2.43
CA TYR A 309 -14.20 1.92 -1.76
C TYR A 309 -15.18 3.08 -1.88
N GLY A 310 -14.67 4.30 -2.08
CA GLY A 310 -15.46 5.51 -2.25
C GLY A 310 -14.56 6.73 -2.47
N THR A 311 -15.17 7.84 -2.88
CA THR A 311 -14.50 9.12 -3.11
C THR A 311 -14.91 10.18 -2.08
N ASP A 312 -15.73 9.81 -1.11
CA ASP A 312 -16.13 10.64 0.02
C ASP A 312 -15.08 10.60 1.14
N VAL A 313 -15.12 11.60 2.03
CA VAL A 313 -14.13 11.74 3.09
C VAL A 313 -14.11 10.57 4.08
N ASP A 314 -15.24 9.92 4.38
CA ASP A 314 -15.25 8.79 5.33
C ASP A 314 -14.57 7.55 4.75
N SER A 315 -14.66 7.34 3.43
CA SER A 315 -13.91 6.29 2.73
C SER A 315 -12.39 6.47 2.88
N TYR A 316 -11.88 7.70 2.84
CA TYR A 316 -10.45 7.97 3.09
C TYR A 316 -10.09 7.84 4.57
N ARG A 317 -10.90 8.41 5.47
CA ARG A 317 -10.70 8.30 6.93
C ARG A 317 -10.66 6.84 7.40
N TRP A 318 -11.45 5.96 6.79
CA TRP A 318 -11.41 4.53 7.09
C TRP A 318 -10.01 3.95 6.96
N HIS A 319 -9.24 4.32 5.93
CA HIS A 319 -7.89 3.80 5.73
C HIS A 319 -6.96 4.23 6.87
N TYR A 320 -7.05 5.48 7.32
CA TYR A 320 -6.29 5.98 8.47
C TYR A 320 -6.69 5.31 9.77
N ARG A 321 -8.00 5.22 10.08
CA ARG A 321 -8.51 4.49 11.25
C ARG A 321 -8.03 3.05 11.23
N TYR A 322 -8.09 2.39 10.07
CA TYR A 322 -7.64 1.01 9.90
C TYR A 322 -6.15 0.85 10.19
N LEU A 323 -5.30 1.74 9.65
CA LEU A 323 -3.86 1.71 9.96
C LEU A 323 -3.60 1.98 11.45
N TYR A 324 -4.17 3.05 11.99
CA TYR A 324 -3.90 3.52 13.36
C TYR A 324 -4.48 2.57 14.42
N ALA A 325 -5.44 1.71 14.06
CA ALA A 325 -5.95 0.63 14.89
C ALA A 325 -4.96 -0.55 15.04
N HIS A 326 -3.80 -0.56 14.35
CA HIS A 326 -2.77 -1.59 14.56
C HIS A 326 -1.91 -1.26 15.79
N ALA A 327 -1.69 -2.29 16.63
CA ALA A 327 -0.89 -2.15 17.85
C ALA A 327 0.55 -1.69 17.57
N ASP A 328 1.17 -2.17 16.48
CA ASP A 328 2.52 -1.76 16.09
C ASP A 328 2.61 -0.25 15.82
N PHE A 329 1.58 0.33 15.19
CA PHE A 329 1.51 1.77 14.96
C PHE A 329 1.34 2.53 16.29
N ARG A 330 0.33 2.17 17.09
CA ARG A 330 0.05 2.87 18.37
C ARG A 330 1.23 2.79 19.33
N ASN A 331 1.79 1.60 19.52
CA ASN A 331 2.86 1.36 20.49
C ASN A 331 4.16 2.09 20.13
N THR A 332 4.44 2.23 18.84
CA THR A 332 5.61 2.96 18.34
C THR A 332 5.39 4.47 18.41
N PHE A 333 4.29 4.99 17.85
CA PHE A 333 4.14 6.43 17.63
C PHE A 333 3.51 7.20 18.80
N ARG A 334 3.03 6.53 19.84
CA ARG A 334 2.73 7.20 21.13
C ARG A 334 3.98 7.73 21.84
N LYS A 335 5.18 7.27 21.44
CA LYS A 335 6.46 7.68 22.03
C LYS A 335 7.49 8.26 21.05
N LEU A 336 7.31 8.00 19.76
CA LEU A 336 8.25 8.37 18.71
C LEU A 336 7.58 9.42 17.80
N PRO A 337 8.14 10.63 17.67
CA PRO A 337 7.65 11.65 16.74
C PRO A 337 7.51 11.11 15.32
N PHE A 338 6.34 11.31 14.73
CA PHE A 338 5.99 10.85 13.39
C PHE A 338 5.64 12.02 12.49
N LEU A 339 6.54 12.30 11.54
CA LEU A 339 6.39 13.32 10.52
C LEU A 339 6.03 12.63 9.21
N THR A 340 5.11 13.21 8.43
CA THR A 340 4.65 12.55 7.20
C THR A 340 4.30 13.53 6.11
N ILE A 341 4.56 13.15 4.87
CA ILE A 341 3.95 13.74 3.67
C ILE A 341 2.98 12.75 3.04
N TYR A 342 2.21 13.22 2.07
CA TYR A 342 1.39 12.36 1.22
C TYR A 342 2.11 12.11 -0.10
N ASP A 343 1.68 11.04 -0.77
CA ASP A 343 2.00 10.71 -2.15
C ASP A 343 0.68 10.42 -2.91
N ASP A 344 0.75 9.77 -4.06
CA ASP A 344 -0.41 9.53 -4.92
C ASP A 344 -1.43 8.59 -4.29
N HIS A 345 -1.02 7.53 -3.59
CA HIS A 345 -1.99 6.56 -3.05
C HIS A 345 -2.82 7.08 -1.85
N GLU A 346 -2.49 8.24 -1.29
CA GLU A 346 -3.41 9.01 -0.45
C GLU A 346 -4.65 9.48 -1.21
N ILE A 347 -4.57 9.60 -2.53
CA ILE A 347 -5.62 10.13 -3.41
C ILE A 347 -6.03 9.05 -4.42
N LEU A 348 -5.21 8.81 -5.44
CA LEU A 348 -5.32 7.84 -6.53
C LEU A 348 -3.92 7.63 -7.14
N ASN A 349 -3.58 6.40 -7.55
CA ASN A 349 -2.35 6.06 -8.26
C ASN A 349 -2.01 7.06 -9.38
N ASP A 350 -0.77 7.54 -9.40
CA ASP A 350 -0.20 8.56 -10.27
C ASP A 350 -0.94 9.92 -10.28
N TRP A 351 -1.72 10.27 -9.24
CA TRP A 351 -2.52 11.50 -9.25
C TRP A 351 -1.68 12.77 -9.44
N GLU A 352 -2.21 13.71 -10.23
CA GLU A 352 -1.53 14.95 -10.62
C GLU A 352 -2.48 16.15 -10.52
N SER A 353 -2.27 17.01 -9.51
CA SER A 353 -2.68 18.43 -9.32
C SER A 353 -3.99 18.98 -9.92
N ASP A 354 -4.98 18.17 -10.29
CA ASP A 354 -6.25 18.67 -10.85
C ASP A 354 -7.18 19.29 -9.79
N HIS A 355 -6.89 19.03 -8.51
CA HIS A 355 -7.64 19.43 -7.31
C HIS A 355 -9.14 19.10 -7.36
N ALA A 356 -9.56 18.31 -8.34
CA ALA A 356 -10.93 17.86 -8.50
C ALA A 356 -11.20 16.67 -7.58
N ALA A 357 -12.46 16.26 -7.48
CA ALA A 357 -12.78 15.03 -6.75
C ALA A 357 -11.96 13.85 -7.31
N PRO A 358 -11.27 13.06 -6.46
CA PRO A 358 -11.48 12.95 -5.01
C PRO A 358 -10.52 13.77 -4.11
N TYR A 359 -9.66 14.62 -4.66
CA TYR A 359 -8.61 15.32 -3.91
C TYR A 359 -9.11 16.07 -2.65
N PRO A 360 -10.20 16.86 -2.67
CA PRO A 360 -10.65 17.56 -1.46
C PRO A 360 -11.01 16.63 -0.30
N ALA A 361 -11.57 15.45 -0.60
CA ALA A 361 -11.92 14.45 0.42
C ALA A 361 -10.66 13.75 0.95
N ALA A 362 -9.77 13.36 0.05
CA ALA A 362 -8.48 12.73 0.38
C ALA A 362 -7.60 13.64 1.25
N PHE A 363 -7.39 14.88 0.81
CA PHE A 363 -6.54 15.85 1.49
C PHE A 363 -7.13 16.28 2.84
N LYS A 364 -8.46 16.37 2.95
CA LYS A 364 -9.13 16.59 4.25
C LYS A 364 -8.83 15.46 5.24
N ALA A 365 -8.95 14.20 4.82
CA ALA A 365 -8.61 13.06 5.67
C ALA A 365 -7.11 13.02 6.02
N PHE A 366 -6.22 13.32 5.06
CA PHE A 366 -4.78 13.45 5.32
C PHE A 366 -4.50 14.52 6.37
N ASN A 367 -5.10 15.70 6.29
CA ASN A 367 -4.90 16.76 7.27
C ASN A 367 -5.36 16.36 8.66
N GLU A 368 -6.57 15.81 8.74
CA GLU A 368 -7.18 15.37 9.99
C GLU A 368 -6.34 14.34 10.73
N TYR A 369 -5.71 13.40 10.01
CA TYR A 369 -4.98 12.28 10.60
C TYR A 369 -3.47 12.46 10.66
N ALA A 370 -2.88 13.27 9.79
CA ALA A 370 -1.45 13.32 9.51
C ALA A 370 -0.93 14.76 9.42
N GLY A 371 -1.36 15.51 8.41
CA GLY A 371 -0.79 16.82 8.05
C GLY A 371 -0.81 17.86 9.17
N LEU A 372 -1.91 17.95 9.94
CA LEU A 372 -2.04 18.95 11.00
C LEU A 372 -1.07 18.74 12.18
N THR A 373 -0.46 17.57 12.27
CA THR A 373 0.50 17.25 13.34
C THR A 373 1.95 17.57 12.94
N ASN A 374 2.20 17.88 11.67
CA ASN A 374 3.50 18.34 11.19
C ASN A 374 3.84 19.76 11.71
N PRO A 375 5.12 20.16 11.71
CA PRO A 375 5.57 21.52 12.04
C PRO A 375 5.32 22.49 10.88
N HIS A 376 4.05 22.64 10.47
CA HIS A 376 3.65 23.57 9.42
C HIS A 376 3.42 24.98 9.98
N ARG A 377 3.63 26.01 9.13
CA ARG A 377 3.33 27.41 9.45
C ARG A 377 1.86 27.77 9.21
N ASP A 378 1.25 27.14 8.21
CA ASP A 378 -0.15 27.31 7.83
C ASP A 378 -0.82 25.93 7.75
N ALA A 379 -2.00 25.80 8.38
CA ALA A 379 -2.82 24.60 8.36
C ALA A 379 -3.35 24.25 6.95
N ASN A 380 -3.30 25.20 6.01
CA ASN A 380 -3.65 24.96 4.61
C ASN A 380 -2.48 24.38 3.78
N THR A 381 -1.25 24.44 4.27
CA THR A 381 -0.05 23.94 3.58
C THR A 381 0.70 22.90 4.42
N THR A 382 -0.02 21.96 5.01
CA THR A 382 0.52 20.93 5.92
C THR A 382 1.47 19.93 5.25
N ALA A 383 1.43 19.84 3.92
CA ALA A 383 2.27 18.96 3.11
C ALA A 383 3.60 19.60 2.70
N ILE A 384 3.75 20.92 2.87
CA ILE A 384 5.02 21.63 2.71
C ILE A 384 5.42 22.18 4.08
N PHE A 385 6.53 21.70 4.61
CA PHE A 385 7.00 22.20 5.90
C PHE A 385 8.51 22.14 6.03
N GLU A 386 9.00 22.90 6.99
CA GLU A 386 10.39 22.90 7.40
C GLU A 386 10.49 22.27 8.77
N TYR A 387 11.56 21.51 8.99
CA TYR A 387 11.83 20.91 10.27
C TYR A 387 13.30 21.08 10.62
N GLU A 388 13.59 21.25 11.90
CA GLU A 388 14.95 21.43 12.41
C GLU A 388 15.15 20.49 13.59
N PHE A 389 16.34 19.88 13.66
CA PHE A 389 16.76 19.06 14.78
C PHE A 389 18.24 19.35 15.07
N GLY A 390 18.50 20.13 16.13
CA GLY A 390 19.83 20.68 16.37
C GLY A 390 20.29 21.57 15.22
N ASP A 391 21.44 21.25 14.63
CA ASP A 391 22.03 21.93 13.47
C ASP A 391 21.75 21.24 12.13
N THR A 392 20.71 20.39 12.06
CA THR A 392 20.24 19.76 10.82
C THR A 392 18.88 20.33 10.39
N ALA A 393 18.77 20.74 9.13
CA ALA A 393 17.55 21.28 8.56
C ALA A 393 16.95 20.33 7.51
N PHE A 394 15.62 20.29 7.46
CA PHE A 394 14.84 19.49 6.52
C PHE A 394 13.86 20.40 5.77
N PHE A 395 13.84 20.29 4.44
CA PHE A 395 12.83 20.91 3.60
C PHE A 395 11.95 19.84 2.99
N VAL A 396 10.68 19.84 3.38
CA VAL A 396 9.72 18.81 3.01
C VAL A 396 8.82 19.33 1.91
N MET A 397 8.89 18.68 0.75
CA MET A 397 8.25 19.10 -0.48
C MET A 397 6.91 18.39 -0.70
N ASP A 398 5.95 19.11 -1.27
CA ASP A 398 4.78 18.53 -1.90
C ASP A 398 5.05 18.35 -3.40
N THR A 399 5.23 17.10 -3.80
CA THR A 399 5.52 16.68 -5.19
C THR A 399 4.29 16.10 -5.91
N ARG A 400 3.08 16.34 -5.39
CA ARG A 400 1.82 15.92 -6.03
C ARG A 400 0.90 17.11 -6.27
N GLY A 401 0.69 17.96 -5.26
CA GLY A 401 -0.27 19.06 -5.26
C GLY A 401 0.02 20.21 -6.21
N TYR A 402 1.22 20.28 -6.77
CA TYR A 402 1.63 21.33 -7.73
C TYR A 402 2.14 20.77 -9.05
N ARG A 403 2.25 19.44 -9.13
CA ARG A 403 2.84 18.74 -10.26
C ARG A 403 1.99 18.92 -11.51
N SER A 404 2.61 19.27 -12.62
CA SER A 404 1.95 19.41 -13.90
C SER A 404 2.86 18.99 -15.05
N TRP A 405 2.52 17.91 -15.73
CA TRP A 405 3.20 17.42 -16.92
C TRP A 405 3.16 18.44 -18.05
N GLU A 406 1.98 19.06 -18.27
CA GLU A 406 1.81 20.09 -19.31
C GLU A 406 2.69 21.32 -19.07
N ARG A 407 2.85 21.74 -17.81
CA ARG A 407 3.70 22.87 -17.43
C ARG A 407 5.14 22.46 -17.13
N ALA A 408 5.46 21.17 -17.20
CA ALA A 408 6.76 20.59 -16.86
C ALA A 408 7.31 21.04 -15.50
N THR A 409 6.45 21.06 -14.47
CA THR A 409 6.80 21.43 -13.08
C THR A 409 6.35 20.34 -12.10
N MET A 410 7.13 20.12 -11.05
CA MET A 410 6.83 19.28 -9.90
C MET A 410 6.36 20.13 -8.71
N LEU A 411 7.07 21.23 -8.42
CA LEU A 411 6.86 22.04 -7.21
C LEU A 411 5.93 23.24 -7.41
N GLY A 412 5.82 23.74 -8.64
CA GLY A 412 5.26 25.06 -8.93
C GLY A 412 6.14 26.21 -8.42
N ASP A 413 5.86 27.41 -8.94
CA ASP A 413 6.73 28.59 -8.76
C ASP A 413 6.92 28.99 -7.28
N ALA A 414 5.85 28.97 -6.49
CA ALA A 414 5.88 29.44 -5.10
C ALA A 414 6.73 28.53 -4.20
N GLN A 415 6.57 27.21 -4.34
CA GLN A 415 7.34 26.25 -3.56
C GLN A 415 8.81 26.21 -4.03
N MET A 416 9.07 26.30 -5.35
CA MET A 416 10.43 26.43 -5.87
C MET A 416 11.15 27.66 -5.32
N ALA A 417 10.48 28.82 -5.32
CA ALA A 417 11.02 30.04 -4.74
C ALA A 417 11.30 29.89 -3.24
N ARG A 418 10.38 29.27 -2.49
CA ARG A 418 10.57 29.01 -1.05
C ARG A 418 11.75 28.07 -0.79
N LEU A 419 11.90 27.01 -1.57
CA LEU A 419 13.01 26.05 -1.49
C LEU A 419 14.36 26.76 -1.70
N LYS A 420 14.48 27.57 -2.75
CA LYS A 420 15.72 28.34 -3.02
C LYS A 420 16.04 29.32 -1.90
N ALA A 421 15.03 30.02 -1.38
CA ALA A 421 15.21 30.92 -0.25
C ALA A 421 15.63 30.17 1.02
N TRP A 422 15.04 29.01 1.30
CA TRP A 422 15.41 28.14 2.43
C TRP A 422 16.85 27.65 2.30
N LEU A 423 17.23 27.16 1.11
CA LEU A 423 18.58 26.70 0.83
C LEU A 423 19.64 27.75 1.14
N LEU A 424 19.40 29.02 0.78
CA LEU A 424 20.29 30.13 1.14
C LEU A 424 20.28 30.44 2.64
N GLN A 425 19.11 30.39 3.29
CA GLN A 425 18.95 30.62 4.73
C GLN A 425 19.74 29.60 5.57
N VAL A 426 19.72 28.32 5.17
CA VAL A 426 20.35 27.24 5.93
C VAL A 426 21.80 26.97 5.52
N LYS A 427 22.26 27.55 4.40
CA LYS A 427 23.56 27.26 3.77
C LYS A 427 24.73 27.29 4.76
N ASP A 428 24.85 28.36 5.53
CA ASP A 428 25.98 28.62 6.43
C ASP A 428 25.61 28.50 7.92
N THR A 429 24.36 28.15 8.23
CA THR A 429 23.86 28.01 9.60
C THR A 429 23.71 26.55 10.02
N HIS A 430 23.23 25.68 9.12
CA HIS A 430 22.97 24.28 9.42
C HIS A 430 24.02 23.37 8.81
N THR A 431 24.61 22.49 9.62
CA THR A 431 25.67 21.58 9.18
C THR A 431 25.17 20.62 8.10
N VAL A 432 23.95 20.10 8.23
CA VAL A 432 23.37 19.12 7.28
C VAL A 432 22.01 19.61 6.78
N LYS A 433 21.75 19.43 5.49
CA LYS A 433 20.47 19.78 4.85
C LYS A 433 19.88 18.54 4.19
N PHE A 434 18.62 18.25 4.49
CA PHE A 434 17.85 17.22 3.83
C PHE A 434 16.79 17.82 2.93
N LEU A 435 16.81 17.44 1.65
CA LEU A 435 15.67 17.57 0.75
C LEU A 435 14.78 16.34 0.91
N VAL A 436 13.51 16.54 1.23
CA VAL A 436 12.56 15.44 1.49
C VAL A 436 11.45 15.51 0.44
N THR A 437 11.33 14.45 -0.36
CA THR A 437 10.39 14.32 -1.49
C THR A 437 9.66 12.99 -1.39
N SER A 438 8.40 12.89 -1.83
CA SER A 438 7.69 11.59 -1.82
C SER A 438 8.27 10.65 -2.89
N VAL A 439 8.55 11.20 -4.07
CA VAL A 439 9.08 10.48 -5.23
C VAL A 439 10.58 10.71 -5.45
N PRO A 440 11.32 9.77 -6.06
CA PRO A 440 12.76 9.91 -6.27
C PRO A 440 13.17 11.07 -7.18
N LEU A 441 14.18 11.82 -6.73
CA LEU A 441 14.94 12.85 -7.46
C LEU A 441 15.83 12.24 -8.55
N THR A 442 16.36 11.03 -8.35
CA THR A 442 17.17 10.39 -9.38
C THR A 442 16.36 10.07 -10.63
N GLN A 443 17.01 10.19 -11.78
CA GLN A 443 16.45 9.76 -13.06
C GLN A 443 16.64 8.27 -13.36
N ASN A 444 17.32 7.51 -12.49
CA ASN A 444 17.70 6.12 -12.76
C ASN A 444 16.52 5.13 -12.77
N TRP A 445 15.36 5.52 -12.25
CA TRP A 445 14.10 4.81 -12.50
C TRP A 445 13.47 5.30 -13.80
N GLN A 446 13.71 4.53 -14.87
CA GLN A 446 13.30 4.88 -16.24
C GLN A 446 11.87 4.46 -16.59
N TRP A 447 11.23 3.68 -15.73
CA TRP A 447 9.82 3.32 -15.88
C TRP A 447 8.94 4.38 -15.20
N GLU A 448 7.75 4.66 -15.74
CA GLU A 448 6.81 5.64 -15.17
C GLU A 448 7.46 7.00 -14.84
N ARG A 449 8.30 7.49 -15.76
CA ARG A 449 9.06 8.74 -15.55
C ARG A 449 8.18 9.95 -15.28
N ARG A 450 6.95 9.97 -15.78
CA ARG A 450 5.98 11.04 -15.51
C ARG A 450 5.65 11.15 -14.03
N ASP A 451 5.83 10.05 -13.28
CA ASP A 451 5.49 10.02 -11.88
C ASP A 451 6.61 10.55 -10.96
N THR A 452 7.86 10.58 -11.43
CA THR A 452 9.02 11.00 -10.63
C THR A 452 9.74 12.20 -11.22
N TRP A 453 10.77 12.70 -10.54
CA TRP A 453 11.62 13.76 -11.06
C TRP A 453 12.32 13.39 -12.38
N ALA A 454 12.37 12.10 -12.75
CA ALA A 454 12.86 11.63 -14.05
C ALA A 454 12.06 12.18 -15.25
N GLY A 455 10.82 12.64 -15.02
CA GLY A 455 9.97 13.33 -15.99
C GLY A 455 10.09 14.86 -15.98
N TYR A 456 10.70 15.42 -14.92
CA TYR A 456 10.81 16.86 -14.66
C TYR A 456 12.27 17.31 -14.55
N LEU A 457 13.12 16.77 -15.43
CA LEU A 457 14.58 16.96 -15.36
C LEU A 457 15.04 18.42 -15.40
N LYS A 458 14.29 19.30 -16.09
CA LYS A 458 14.61 20.73 -16.14
C LYS A 458 14.49 21.38 -14.76
N GLU A 459 13.37 21.17 -14.07
CA GLU A 459 13.13 21.73 -12.74
C GLU A 459 14.02 21.06 -11.69
N ARG A 460 14.26 19.74 -11.82
CA ARG A 460 15.27 19.02 -11.04
C ARG A 460 16.65 19.67 -11.19
N GLN A 461 17.10 19.91 -12.43
CA GLN A 461 18.42 20.47 -12.69
C GLN A 461 18.53 21.90 -12.16
N GLU A 462 17.46 22.69 -12.21
CA GLU A 462 17.40 24.02 -11.60
C GLU A 462 17.70 23.98 -10.08
N ILE A 463 17.24 22.96 -9.36
CA ILE A 463 17.56 22.77 -7.93
C ILE A 463 19.04 22.41 -7.75
N LEU A 464 19.53 21.43 -8.51
CA LEU A 464 20.91 20.93 -8.39
C LEU A 464 21.94 21.99 -8.80
N ASP A 465 21.67 22.76 -9.86
CA ASP A 465 22.48 23.88 -10.30
C ASP A 465 22.47 25.00 -9.26
N PHE A 466 21.32 25.27 -8.64
CA PHE A 466 21.23 26.28 -7.58
C PHE A 466 22.10 25.89 -6.37
N ILE A 467 22.05 24.62 -5.95
CA ILE A 467 22.91 24.08 -4.88
C ILE A 467 24.38 24.24 -5.24
N SER A 468 24.77 23.84 -6.45
CA SER A 468 26.17 23.89 -6.89
C SER A 468 26.67 25.32 -7.05
N THR A 469 25.90 26.19 -7.71
CA THR A 469 26.25 27.59 -7.99
C THR A 469 26.42 28.39 -6.70
N ASN A 470 25.56 28.12 -5.71
CA ASN A 470 25.64 28.78 -4.41
C ASN A 470 26.57 28.07 -3.43
N ASN A 471 27.31 27.04 -3.83
CA ASN A 471 28.23 26.27 -2.99
C ASN A 471 27.56 25.81 -1.67
N ILE A 472 26.35 25.24 -1.78
CA ILE A 472 25.60 24.74 -0.64
C ILE A 472 26.10 23.34 -0.30
N ARG A 473 26.80 23.23 0.83
CA ARG A 473 27.46 22.00 1.26
C ARG A 473 26.52 21.11 2.08
N ASN A 474 26.83 19.80 2.08
CA ASN A 474 26.18 18.75 2.88
C ASN A 474 24.67 18.62 2.62
N VAL A 475 24.29 18.61 1.34
CA VAL A 475 22.91 18.39 0.92
C VAL A 475 22.70 16.91 0.65
N LEU A 476 21.81 16.29 1.41
CA LEU A 476 21.33 14.93 1.22
C LEU A 476 19.86 14.99 0.80
N ALA A 477 19.38 13.95 0.12
CA ALA A 477 17.98 13.81 -0.20
C ALA A 477 17.43 12.46 0.25
N ILE A 478 16.17 12.41 0.68
CA ILE A 478 15.45 11.17 1.01
C ILE A 478 14.14 11.09 0.24
N SER A 479 13.81 9.90 -0.25
CA SER A 479 12.61 9.66 -1.06
C SER A 479 12.03 8.25 -0.90
N GLY A 480 10.85 8.03 -1.46
CA GLY A 480 10.04 6.82 -1.36
C GLY A 480 9.55 6.24 -2.70
N ASP A 481 8.29 5.82 -2.73
CA ASP A 481 7.48 5.42 -3.91
C ASP A 481 7.88 4.09 -4.59
N ARG A 482 9.14 3.91 -5.01
CA ARG A 482 9.50 2.87 -6.00
C ARG A 482 9.51 1.41 -5.57
N HIS A 483 9.20 1.13 -4.30
CA HIS A 483 9.26 -0.19 -3.66
C HIS A 483 10.61 -0.91 -3.83
N GLU A 484 11.66 -0.12 -4.04
CA GLU A 484 13.06 -0.50 -4.22
C GLU A 484 13.93 0.48 -3.41
N VAL A 485 15.21 0.13 -3.22
CA VAL A 485 16.18 0.99 -2.55
C VAL A 485 17.25 1.39 -3.53
N ALA A 486 17.61 2.67 -3.53
CA ALA A 486 18.79 3.15 -4.22
C ALA A 486 19.47 4.28 -3.46
N ILE A 487 20.80 4.29 -3.51
CA ILE A 487 21.63 5.41 -3.09
C ILE A 487 22.31 5.93 -4.34
N THR A 488 22.07 7.19 -4.65
CA THR A 488 22.51 7.78 -5.92
C THR A 488 23.23 9.09 -5.66
N LYS A 489 24.42 9.26 -6.24
CA LYS A 489 25.10 10.55 -6.29
C LYS A 489 24.57 11.32 -7.49
N LEU A 490 23.94 12.45 -7.22
CA LEU A 490 23.40 13.37 -8.22
C LEU A 490 24.41 14.50 -8.52
N PRO A 491 24.21 15.27 -9.61
CA PRO A 491 24.92 16.53 -9.83
C PRO A 491 24.87 17.48 -8.61
N GLY A 492 25.86 18.37 -8.49
CA GLY A 492 25.95 19.30 -7.36
C GLY A 492 26.37 18.67 -6.03
N ASN A 493 26.91 17.44 -6.06
CA ASN A 493 27.31 16.66 -4.87
C ASN A 493 26.15 16.36 -3.90
N VAL A 494 24.92 16.31 -4.40
CA VAL A 494 23.77 15.81 -3.64
C VAL A 494 23.79 14.28 -3.64
N ILE A 495 23.55 13.65 -2.50
CA ILE A 495 23.37 12.19 -2.42
C ILE A 495 21.93 11.91 -2.01
N GLU A 496 21.21 11.21 -2.87
CA GLU A 496 19.85 10.74 -2.60
C GLU A 496 19.87 9.33 -2.01
N PHE A 497 18.98 9.11 -1.06
CA PHE A 497 18.66 7.82 -0.45
C PHE A 497 17.15 7.57 -0.62
N SER A 498 16.80 6.77 -1.62
CA SER A 498 15.42 6.33 -1.84
C SER A 498 15.20 4.99 -1.15
N THR A 499 14.19 4.87 -0.29
CA THR A 499 13.90 3.63 0.44
C THR A 499 12.40 3.42 0.65
N SER A 500 11.89 2.37 0.01
CA SER A 500 10.53 1.86 0.22
C SER A 500 10.46 0.40 -0.25
N PRO A 501 9.46 -0.40 0.15
CA PRO A 501 8.32 -0.05 1.00
C PRO A 501 8.51 -0.47 2.46
N LEU A 502 7.86 0.21 3.41
CA LEU A 502 7.78 -0.27 4.79
C LEU A 502 7.05 -1.60 4.86
N GLN A 503 5.94 -1.74 4.15
CA GLN A 503 5.20 -2.99 4.07
C GLN A 503 4.32 -3.02 2.81
N ALA A 504 4.91 -3.36 1.67
CA ALA A 504 4.21 -3.56 0.41
C ALA A 504 4.94 -4.60 -0.44
N PHE A 505 4.48 -4.84 -1.66
CA PHE A 505 5.21 -5.69 -2.60
C PHE A 505 6.50 -4.98 -3.02
N TYR A 506 7.52 -5.73 -3.43
CA TYR A 506 8.65 -5.14 -4.14
C TYR A 506 8.52 -5.43 -5.63
N SER A 507 9.14 -4.58 -6.47
CA SER A 507 9.10 -4.76 -7.92
C SER A 507 9.64 -6.15 -8.34
N PRO A 508 8.90 -6.93 -9.14
CA PRO A 508 9.32 -8.28 -9.53
C PRO A 508 10.45 -8.26 -10.58
N ILE A 509 10.61 -7.15 -11.30
CA ILE A 509 11.64 -6.93 -12.32
C ILE A 509 12.60 -5.83 -11.85
N GLU A 510 13.82 -5.83 -12.38
CA GLU A 510 14.75 -4.73 -12.13
C GLU A 510 14.29 -3.48 -12.89
N THR A 511 14.15 -2.35 -12.20
CA THR A 511 13.68 -1.10 -12.82
C THR A 511 14.66 0.07 -12.67
N TYR A 512 15.68 -0.08 -11.84
CA TYR A 512 16.71 0.91 -11.59
C TYR A 512 17.92 0.68 -12.51
N TYR A 513 18.20 1.64 -13.38
CA TYR A 513 19.32 1.60 -14.31
C TYR A 513 20.16 2.86 -14.19
N GLU A 514 21.46 2.69 -13.96
CA GLU A 514 22.40 3.80 -13.83
C GLU A 514 22.50 4.58 -15.15
N THR A 515 22.42 5.91 -15.05
CA THR A 515 22.65 6.84 -16.15
C THR A 515 24.01 7.54 -15.99
N ALA A 516 24.46 8.26 -17.03
CA ALA A 516 25.76 8.95 -16.98
C ALA A 516 25.80 10.09 -15.94
N GLU A 517 24.67 10.73 -15.68
CA GLU A 517 24.56 11.90 -14.79
C GLU A 517 24.32 11.50 -13.33
N ASP A 518 23.59 10.41 -13.10
CA ASP A 518 23.18 9.95 -11.77
C ASP A 518 23.92 8.66 -11.43
N GLN A 519 24.98 8.79 -10.64
CA GLN A 519 25.90 7.69 -10.35
C GLN A 519 25.37 6.81 -9.23
N LYS A 520 25.23 5.51 -9.50
CA LYS A 520 24.75 4.53 -8.52
C LYS A 520 25.83 4.26 -7.47
N ILE A 521 25.52 4.49 -6.21
CA ILE A 521 26.35 4.07 -5.07
C ILE A 521 25.93 2.67 -4.60
N PHE A 522 24.63 2.43 -4.50
CA PHE A 522 24.06 1.18 -4.02
C PHE A 522 22.63 1.02 -4.52
N SER A 523 22.17 -0.22 -4.72
CA SER A 523 20.76 -0.52 -5.02
C SER A 523 20.37 -1.86 -4.41
N TRP A 524 19.14 -1.95 -3.88
CA TRP A 524 18.60 -3.18 -3.33
C TRP A 524 17.10 -3.30 -3.63
N ARG A 525 16.72 -4.36 -4.34
CA ARG A 525 15.33 -4.59 -4.77
C ARG A 525 14.55 -5.52 -3.83
N PRO A 526 15.00 -6.74 -3.53
CA PRO A 526 14.16 -7.75 -2.88
C PRO A 526 13.70 -7.37 -1.47
N GLY A 527 12.45 -7.65 -1.15
CA GLY A 527 11.92 -7.60 0.21
C GLY A 527 10.72 -6.66 0.38
N ASN A 528 9.76 -7.12 1.17
CA ASN A 528 8.47 -6.46 1.37
C ASN A 528 8.51 -5.44 2.52
N ILE A 529 9.56 -5.46 3.35
CA ILE A 529 9.76 -4.54 4.47
C ILE A 529 11.14 -3.94 4.33
N LYS A 530 11.22 -2.63 4.10
CA LYS A 530 12.46 -1.87 3.90
C LYS A 530 12.33 -0.49 4.53
N TRP A 531 13.32 -0.09 5.31
CA TRP A 531 13.42 1.26 5.86
C TRP A 531 14.87 1.63 6.10
N GLY A 532 15.14 2.93 5.97
CA GLY A 532 16.45 3.52 6.15
C GLY A 532 16.56 4.19 7.52
N MET A 533 17.72 4.11 8.13
CA MET A 533 18.08 4.84 9.33
C MET A 533 19.29 5.72 9.05
N PHE A 534 19.22 6.98 9.42
CA PHE A 534 20.38 7.85 9.52
C PHE A 534 20.80 7.96 10.97
N THR A 535 22.10 7.84 11.23
CA THR A 535 22.75 8.39 12.42
C THR A 535 23.53 9.63 11.99
N ILE A 536 23.12 10.79 12.47
CA ILE A 536 23.80 12.07 12.24
C ILE A 536 24.68 12.35 13.46
N ASP A 537 25.94 12.71 13.22
CA ASP A 537 26.87 13.12 14.26
C ASP A 537 27.59 14.39 13.82
N THR A 538 27.08 15.54 14.26
CA THR A 538 27.68 16.86 14.07
C THR A 538 28.48 17.31 15.29
N ALA A 539 28.29 16.65 16.44
CA ALA A 539 28.99 16.90 17.69
C ALA A 539 30.44 16.38 17.71
N ARG A 540 30.78 15.42 16.84
CA ARG A 540 32.14 14.87 16.76
C ARG A 540 33.21 15.94 16.50
N LYS A 541 34.42 15.71 17.05
CA LYS A 541 35.58 16.62 16.89
C LYS A 541 36.11 16.69 15.45
N GLY A 542 36.05 15.57 14.71
CA GLY A 542 36.44 15.51 13.30
C GLY A 542 35.39 16.09 12.36
N ASN A 543 35.46 15.78 11.06
CA ASN A 543 34.40 16.15 10.12
C ASN A 543 33.04 15.54 10.55
N PRO A 544 31.91 16.27 10.45
CA PRO A 544 30.59 15.69 10.73
C PRO A 544 30.30 14.46 9.87
N THR A 545 29.41 13.58 10.33
CA THR A 545 29.04 12.38 9.58
C THR A 545 27.55 12.13 9.49
N ALA A 546 27.15 11.55 8.37
CA ALA A 546 25.86 10.88 8.21
C ALA A 546 26.10 9.40 7.91
N THR A 547 25.69 8.52 8.82
CA THR A 547 25.75 7.06 8.62
C THR A 547 24.37 6.57 8.23
N TYR A 548 24.26 6.02 7.03
CA TYR A 548 23.04 5.40 6.52
C TYR A 548 23.09 3.88 6.77
N ALA A 549 22.01 3.33 7.32
CA ALA A 549 21.80 1.91 7.55
C ALA A 549 20.46 1.47 6.93
N LEU A 550 20.47 0.39 6.14
CA LEU A 550 19.28 -0.19 5.51
C LEU A 550 18.88 -1.48 6.22
N PHE A 551 17.60 -1.59 6.60
CA PHE A 551 17.02 -2.80 7.19
C PHE A 551 16.00 -3.42 6.23
N VAL A 552 16.04 -4.76 6.10
CA VAL A 552 15.22 -5.49 5.12
C VAL A 552 14.64 -6.78 5.69
N ASN A 553 13.33 -7.00 5.53
CA ASN A 553 12.59 -8.22 5.90
C ASN A 553 12.92 -8.76 7.29
N ASP A 554 13.74 -9.82 7.37
CA ASP A 554 14.12 -10.51 8.59
C ASP A 554 15.40 -9.94 9.23
N PHE A 555 16.15 -9.12 8.49
CA PHE A 555 17.36 -8.42 8.95
C PHE A 555 16.97 -7.03 9.48
N GLN A 556 16.27 -7.04 10.61
CA GLN A 556 15.74 -5.83 11.26
C GLN A 556 16.55 -5.43 12.50
N ASP A 557 17.33 -6.36 13.05
CA ASP A 557 18.28 -6.11 14.14
C ASP A 557 19.68 -5.76 13.61
N THR A 558 20.00 -6.15 12.38
CA THR A 558 21.29 -5.89 11.71
C THR A 558 21.04 -5.32 10.32
N PRO A 559 21.63 -4.17 9.97
CA PRO A 559 21.44 -3.60 8.64
C PRO A 559 22.09 -4.47 7.56
N VAL A 560 21.41 -4.63 6.43
CA VAL A 560 21.95 -5.34 5.25
C VAL A 560 22.96 -4.50 4.49
N TYR A 561 22.94 -3.19 4.71
CA TYR A 561 23.89 -2.22 4.17
C TYR A 561 24.06 -1.10 5.17
N GLU A 562 25.31 -0.75 5.46
CA GLU A 562 25.65 0.42 6.27
C GLU A 562 26.81 1.17 5.62
N LYS A 563 26.71 2.49 5.53
CA LYS A 563 27.78 3.35 5.01
C LYS A 563 27.79 4.70 5.71
N THR A 564 28.98 5.11 6.12
CA THR A 564 29.25 6.44 6.68
C THR A 564 29.73 7.39 5.59
N PHE A 565 29.10 8.55 5.52
CA PHE A 565 29.46 9.65 4.64
C PHE A 565 30.04 10.78 5.47
N GLU A 566 31.30 11.14 5.19
CA GLU A 566 31.96 12.29 5.80
C GLU A 566 31.43 13.58 5.15
N LEU A 567 31.07 14.54 5.99
CA LEU A 567 30.49 15.82 5.62
C LEU A 567 31.49 16.94 5.89
N ALA A 568 31.37 18.05 5.17
CA ALA A 568 32.23 19.21 5.39
C ALA A 568 31.82 19.94 6.69
N ARG A 569 32.78 20.40 7.49
CA ARG A 569 32.48 21.32 8.59
C ARG A 569 32.17 22.70 8.02
N LEU A 570 31.12 23.36 8.53
CA LEU A 570 30.84 24.75 8.16
C LEU A 570 31.94 25.68 8.70
N GLY A 571 32.28 26.72 7.93
CA GLY A 571 33.31 27.71 8.31
C GLY A 571 34.76 27.26 8.16
N GLN A 572 35.01 26.04 7.68
CA GLN A 572 36.32 25.60 7.15
C GLN A 572 36.34 25.63 5.63
#